data_AF-A0A2N2LY80-F1
#
_entry.id   AF-A0A2N2LY80-F1
#
_cell.length_a   1.000
_cell.length_b   1.000
_cell.length_c   1.000
_cell.angle_alpha   90.00
_cell.angle_beta   90.00
_cell.angle_gamma   90.00
#
_symmetry.space_group_name_H-M   'P 1'
#
loop_
_entity.id
_entity.type
_entity.pdbx_description
1 polymer ?
#
loop_
_entity_poly.entity_id
_entity_poly.type
_entity_poly.pdbx_seq_one_letter_code
_entity_poly.pdbx_strand_id
1 'polypeptide(L)'
;MPVLVFTRQIQIMQLQTEVYSSADQHHLLVTWKEKKQLRSRALILWSLFRPWQPPIVENIPDSACGEYEFSISRSDHAEGMYRIQMVVVDPWAPSSPSPLPPAQDTAECHEFEISSSRERLRKLEKEIAASTHRQTTQFSNRIEISLIRQHLGEMEASNHDLEVCCRDLIPATSREILTLRSILTRTNSTNFEKELGGQIIVPEVLSRLYGDMIAGEITFSEFTSILALAPHSKNWSVQTCEILVQLEDPKIRFRSLVQLVTKDIAKAVNWIVKLLQQSRLSLEDAVELLYEEKPAAVEQLRKNRSDPIAEQLLDLLSRYNPYSGLPVIRAGSWVLTNAGWGRIEEILDPRTRISVDSFLEGEGKYILSVALHIYECYDLTGEKALINMAANEITFPRANRIFICQHCQEFVTTKVEMLKSHLIASHGNALLYPGERGNIVQLSSIQFNMNPQQNKRD
;
A
#
# COMPACT_ATOMS: atom_id res chain seq x y z
N MET A 1 -17.61 32.87 19.94
CA MET A 1 -16.95 33.33 21.19
C MET A 1 -16.43 32.11 21.91
N PRO A 2 -15.17 32.08 22.42
CA PRO A 2 -14.73 30.97 23.25
C PRO A 2 -15.38 31.10 24.63
N VAL A 3 -16.13 30.08 25.04
CA VAL A 3 -16.66 29.98 26.40
C VAL A 3 -15.52 29.50 27.29
N LEU A 4 -15.23 30.28 28.33
CA LEU A 4 -14.19 29.96 29.31
C LEU A 4 -14.73 28.86 30.22
N VAL A 5 -14.26 27.62 30.04
CA VAL A 5 -14.69 26.46 30.84
C VAL A 5 -13.79 26.35 32.07
N PHE A 6 -14.37 26.51 33.26
CA PHE A 6 -13.69 26.25 34.52
C PHE A 6 -13.94 24.80 34.94
N THR A 7 -12.96 23.92 34.73
CA THR A 7 -12.99 22.57 35.29
C THR A 7 -12.34 22.59 36.67
N ARG A 8 -13.08 22.12 37.70
CA ARG A 8 -12.50 21.92 39.04
C ARG A 8 -12.02 20.49 39.14
N GLN A 9 -10.74 20.30 39.43
CA GLN A 9 -10.19 18.97 39.66
C GLN A 9 -10.93 18.31 40.84
N ILE A 10 -11.40 17.10 40.59
CA ILE A 10 -12.19 16.31 41.54
C ILE A 10 -11.23 15.80 42.62
N GLN A 11 -11.53 16.09 43.89
CA GLN A 11 -10.80 15.51 45.03
C GLN A 11 -11.66 14.41 45.65
N ILE A 12 -11.72 13.27 44.97
CA ILE A 12 -12.29 12.05 45.54
C ILE A 12 -11.21 11.33 46.33
N MET A 13 -11.58 10.91 47.53
CA MET A 13 -10.75 10.09 48.39
C MET A 13 -11.46 8.75 48.59
N GLN A 14 -10.73 7.65 48.55
CA GLN A 14 -11.23 6.32 48.94
C GLN A 14 -12.44 5.84 48.10
N LEU A 15 -12.31 5.82 46.77
CA LEU A 15 -13.28 5.14 45.90
C LEU A 15 -13.17 3.62 46.13
N GLN A 16 -14.26 2.99 46.51
CA GLN A 16 -14.37 1.54 46.74
C GLN A 16 -15.58 0.99 46.00
N THR A 17 -15.54 -0.31 45.70
CA THR A 17 -16.61 -1.01 45.00
C THR A 17 -16.87 -2.35 45.66
N GLU A 18 -18.14 -2.67 45.83
CA GLU A 18 -18.62 -3.99 46.22
C GLU A 18 -19.53 -4.51 45.10
N VAL A 19 -19.30 -5.76 44.70
CA VAL A 19 -20.07 -6.39 43.63
C VAL A 19 -20.76 -7.63 44.16
N TYR A 20 -22.04 -7.74 43.86
CA TYR A 20 -22.80 -8.97 44.06
C TYR A 20 -23.68 -9.23 42.84
N SER A 21 -23.90 -10.51 42.55
CA SER A 21 -24.52 -10.92 41.28
C SER A 21 -25.84 -11.65 41.51
N SER A 22 -26.83 -11.30 40.71
CA SER A 22 -28.06 -12.08 40.56
C SER A 22 -28.00 -12.92 39.27
N ALA A 23 -29.10 -13.60 38.93
CA ALA A 23 -29.16 -14.45 37.72
C ALA A 23 -28.84 -13.63 36.45
N ASP A 24 -29.41 -12.44 36.33
CA ASP A 24 -29.40 -11.65 35.09
C ASP A 24 -28.63 -10.32 35.19
N GLN A 25 -28.27 -9.89 36.41
CA GLN A 25 -27.64 -8.58 36.66
C GLN A 25 -26.45 -8.70 37.60
N HIS A 26 -25.46 -7.82 37.41
CA HIS A 26 -24.44 -7.50 38.39
C HIS A 26 -24.84 -6.21 39.11
N HIS A 27 -24.92 -6.24 40.43
CA HIS A 27 -25.20 -5.08 41.26
C HIS A 27 -23.89 -4.53 41.80
N LEU A 28 -23.67 -3.23 41.59
CA LEU A 28 -22.44 -2.53 41.98
C LEU A 28 -22.80 -1.47 43.00
N LEU A 29 -22.28 -1.63 44.21
CA LEU A 29 -22.29 -0.60 45.24
C LEU A 29 -20.95 0.14 45.20
N VAL A 30 -20.99 1.44 44.90
CA VAL A 30 -19.80 2.29 44.84
C VAL A 30 -19.84 3.24 46.02
N THR A 31 -18.78 3.28 46.81
CA THR A 31 -18.64 4.19 47.95
C THR A 31 -17.44 5.11 47.77
N TRP A 32 -17.56 6.36 48.23
CA TRP A 32 -16.51 7.37 48.09
C TRP A 32 -16.56 8.40 49.21
N LYS A 33 -15.45 9.13 49.40
CA LYS A 33 -15.42 10.34 50.23
C LYS A 33 -15.05 11.55 49.39
N GLU A 34 -15.83 12.62 49.54
CA GLU A 34 -15.62 13.89 48.87
C GLU A 34 -15.50 15.02 49.91
N LYS A 35 -14.58 15.96 49.71
CA LYS A 35 -14.44 17.13 50.61
C LYS A 35 -15.60 18.12 50.48
N LYS A 36 -16.20 18.18 49.29
CA LYS A 36 -17.38 18.99 48.96
C LYS A 36 -18.20 18.21 47.95
N GLN A 37 -19.52 18.20 48.14
CA GLN A 37 -20.45 17.56 47.21
C GLN A 37 -20.40 18.26 45.86
N LEU A 38 -20.09 17.50 44.82
CA LEU A 38 -20.11 17.94 43.43
C LEU A 38 -21.43 17.50 42.78
N ARG A 39 -21.90 18.30 41.82
CA ARG A 39 -23.11 18.00 41.01
C ARG A 39 -22.71 17.45 39.64
N SER A 40 -23.66 16.80 38.98
CA SER A 40 -23.48 16.21 37.64
C SER A 40 -22.34 15.19 37.59
N ARG A 41 -22.32 14.28 38.56
CA ARG A 41 -21.29 13.23 38.65
C ARG A 41 -21.68 12.05 37.76
N ALA A 42 -20.69 11.39 37.17
CA ALA A 42 -20.88 10.13 36.48
C ALA A 42 -19.74 9.16 36.81
N LEU A 43 -20.04 7.87 36.75
CA LEU A 43 -19.08 6.78 36.76
C LEU A 43 -18.84 6.34 35.33
N ILE A 44 -17.57 6.20 34.95
CA ILE A 44 -17.17 5.61 33.69
C ILE A 44 -16.45 4.31 34.00
N LEU A 45 -16.93 3.20 33.44
CA LEU A 45 -16.38 1.87 33.63
C LEU A 45 -15.85 1.34 32.29
N TRP A 46 -14.58 0.95 32.26
CA TRP A 46 -13.94 0.31 31.12
C TRP A 46 -13.67 -1.16 31.42
N SER A 47 -14.08 -2.05 30.52
CA SER A 47 -13.66 -3.46 30.59
C SER A 47 -12.18 -3.56 30.28
N LEU A 48 -11.41 -4.20 31.17
CA LEU A 48 -9.99 -4.45 30.93
C LEU A 48 -9.76 -5.67 30.03
N PHE A 49 -10.72 -6.58 29.95
CA PHE A 49 -10.63 -7.80 29.13
C PHE A 49 -11.39 -7.70 27.79
N ARG A 50 -12.26 -6.68 27.61
CA ARG A 50 -12.86 -6.34 26.32
C ARG A 50 -12.71 -4.84 25.99
N PRO A 51 -11.49 -4.36 25.66
CA PRO A 51 -11.24 -2.93 25.41
C PRO A 51 -11.95 -2.37 24.17
N TRP A 52 -12.45 -3.23 23.28
CA TRP A 52 -13.20 -2.82 22.08
C TRP A 52 -14.67 -2.52 22.38
N GLN A 53 -15.19 -2.88 23.56
CA GLN A 53 -16.54 -2.50 23.97
C GLN A 53 -16.56 -1.05 24.48
N PRO A 54 -17.64 -0.28 24.18
CA PRO A 54 -17.76 1.06 24.70
C PRO A 54 -17.81 1.05 26.24
N PRO A 55 -17.27 2.09 26.90
CA PRO A 55 -17.36 2.19 28.35
C PRO A 55 -18.81 2.36 28.81
N ILE A 56 -19.10 1.84 29.99
CA ILE A 56 -20.38 2.04 30.65
C ILE A 56 -20.34 3.41 31.31
N VAL A 57 -21.33 4.25 31.02
CA VAL A 57 -21.48 5.56 31.66
C VAL A 57 -22.73 5.53 32.51
N GLU A 58 -22.55 5.65 33.83
CA GLU A 58 -23.63 5.68 34.80
C GLU A 58 -23.68 7.04 35.47
N ASN A 59 -24.79 7.76 35.33
CA ASN A 59 -24.95 9.07 35.95
C ASN A 59 -25.34 8.92 37.42
N ILE A 60 -24.58 9.55 38.32
CA ILE A 60 -24.87 9.54 39.75
C ILE A 60 -25.84 10.70 40.06
N PRO A 61 -27.00 10.44 40.68
CA PRO A 61 -27.90 11.48 41.15
C PRO A 61 -27.21 12.49 42.08
N ASP A 62 -27.53 13.77 41.95
CA ASP A 62 -26.99 14.83 42.82
C ASP A 62 -27.34 14.60 44.31
N SER A 63 -28.42 13.87 44.58
CA SER A 63 -28.84 13.50 45.94
C SER A 63 -27.99 12.41 46.58
N ALA A 64 -27.19 11.67 45.82
CA ALA A 64 -26.35 10.59 46.36
C ALA A 64 -25.21 11.18 47.21
N CYS A 65 -24.96 10.60 48.38
CA CYS A 65 -24.03 11.12 49.37
C CYS A 65 -23.08 10.02 49.83
N GLY A 66 -21.91 9.92 49.21
CA GLY A 66 -20.84 8.98 49.60
C GLY A 66 -21.08 7.53 49.23
N GLU A 67 -22.27 7.18 48.73
CA GLU A 67 -22.59 5.86 48.18
C GLU A 67 -23.64 5.95 47.06
N TYR A 68 -23.56 5.03 46.11
CA TYR A 68 -24.53 4.87 45.04
C TYR A 68 -24.51 3.42 44.54
N GLU A 69 -25.69 2.89 44.29
CA GLU A 69 -25.89 1.53 43.81
C GLU A 69 -26.60 1.54 42.47
N PHE A 70 -26.09 0.73 41.54
CA PHE A 70 -26.67 0.55 40.22
C PHE A 70 -26.46 -0.88 39.73
N SER A 71 -27.12 -1.22 38.63
CA SER A 71 -27.10 -2.58 38.08
C SER A 71 -26.63 -2.57 36.63
N ILE A 72 -25.84 -3.59 36.27
CA ILE A 72 -25.31 -3.82 34.94
C ILE A 72 -25.83 -5.17 34.43
N SER A 73 -26.37 -5.17 33.21
CA SER A 73 -26.88 -6.37 32.57
C SER A 73 -25.77 -7.36 32.21
N ARG A 74 -25.98 -8.64 32.55
CA ARG A 74 -25.04 -9.73 32.22
C ARG A 74 -25.03 -10.08 30.73
N SER A 75 -26.09 -9.74 30.00
CA SER A 75 -26.15 -9.97 28.54
C SER A 75 -25.43 -8.88 27.76
N ASP A 76 -25.42 -7.66 28.28
CA ASP A 76 -25.04 -6.48 27.51
C ASP A 76 -23.57 -6.09 27.75
N HIS A 77 -22.99 -6.52 28.87
CA HIS A 77 -21.63 -6.18 29.27
C HIS A 77 -20.80 -7.41 29.64
N ALA A 78 -19.49 -7.31 29.46
CA ALA A 78 -18.58 -8.41 29.72
C ALA A 78 -18.48 -8.75 31.20
N GLU A 79 -18.29 -10.02 31.51
CA GLU A 79 -17.81 -10.48 32.80
C GLU A 79 -16.30 -10.15 32.96
N GLY A 80 -15.82 -10.07 34.20
CA GLY A 80 -14.38 -9.96 34.51
C GLY A 80 -13.97 -8.64 35.14
N MET A 81 -12.77 -8.16 34.76
CA MET A 81 -12.11 -7.03 35.42
C MET A 81 -12.47 -5.69 34.77
N TYR A 82 -12.76 -4.71 35.62
CA TYR A 82 -13.10 -3.35 35.19
C TYR A 82 -12.22 -2.31 35.88
N ARG A 83 -11.99 -1.21 35.17
CA ARG A 83 -11.47 0.03 35.75
C ARG A 83 -12.58 1.05 35.81
N ILE A 84 -12.74 1.71 36.95
CA ILE A 84 -13.75 2.74 37.18
C ILE A 84 -13.10 4.08 37.50
N GLN A 85 -13.68 5.15 36.96
CA GLN A 85 -13.36 6.53 37.31
C GLN A 85 -14.65 7.29 37.56
N MET A 86 -14.65 8.17 38.57
CA MET A 86 -15.71 9.14 38.75
C MET A 86 -15.31 10.48 38.14
N VAL A 87 -16.20 11.03 37.33
CA VAL A 87 -16.02 12.30 36.63
C VAL A 87 -17.17 13.26 36.93
N VAL A 88 -16.96 14.55 36.64
CA VAL A 88 -18.02 15.55 36.60
C VAL A 88 -18.30 15.85 35.14
N VAL A 89 -19.53 15.61 34.72
CA VAL A 89 -20.00 15.86 33.36
C VAL A 89 -20.45 17.32 33.28
N ASP A 90 -19.91 18.06 32.32
CA ASP A 90 -20.42 19.40 31.99
C ASP A 90 -21.74 19.26 31.22
N PRO A 91 -22.89 19.67 31.77
CA PRO A 91 -24.17 19.55 31.08
C PRO A 91 -24.29 20.50 29.88
N TRP A 92 -23.44 21.52 29.78
CA TRP A 92 -23.46 22.52 28.71
C TRP A 92 -22.46 22.19 27.58
N ALA A 93 -21.54 21.27 27.82
CA ALA A 93 -20.58 20.76 26.84
C ALA A 93 -20.27 19.28 27.12
N PRO A 94 -21.24 18.37 26.94
CA PRO A 94 -21.05 16.95 27.21
C PRO A 94 -19.96 16.39 26.28
N SER A 95 -18.83 16.02 26.87
CA SER A 95 -17.77 15.32 26.16
C SER A 95 -18.02 13.81 26.21
N SER A 96 -17.96 13.14 25.06
CA SER A 96 -17.95 11.68 25.02
C SER A 96 -16.79 11.15 25.87
N PRO A 97 -17.01 10.09 26.68
CA PRO A 97 -15.95 9.49 27.47
C PRO A 97 -14.85 8.97 26.53
N SER A 98 -13.60 9.03 27.00
CA SER A 98 -12.49 8.38 26.30
C SER A 98 -12.81 6.89 26.12
N PRO A 99 -12.60 6.30 24.92
CA PRO A 99 -12.83 4.88 24.70
C PRO A 99 -11.84 4.01 25.49
N LEU A 100 -10.67 4.56 25.85
CA LEU A 100 -9.64 3.86 26.60
C LEU A 100 -9.58 4.33 28.06
N PRO A 101 -9.32 3.41 29.00
CA PRO A 101 -9.17 3.76 30.41
C PRO A 101 -7.89 4.60 30.65
N PRO A 102 -7.89 5.49 31.66
CA PRO A 102 -6.67 6.17 32.13
C PRO A 102 -5.60 5.18 32.60
N ALA A 103 -4.34 5.61 32.67
CA ALA A 103 -3.24 4.78 33.17
C ALA A 103 -3.45 4.35 34.63
N GLN A 104 -2.92 3.19 35.02
CA GLN A 104 -3.13 2.57 36.34
C GLN A 104 -2.68 3.46 37.51
N ASP A 105 -1.65 4.28 37.30
CA ASP A 105 -1.07 5.14 38.35
C ASP A 105 -1.80 6.48 38.52
N THR A 106 -2.91 6.68 37.81
CA THR A 106 -3.71 7.89 37.98
C THR A 106 -4.50 7.77 39.28
N ALA A 107 -4.22 8.64 40.26
CA ALA A 107 -4.77 8.60 41.63
C ALA A 107 -6.32 8.64 41.74
N GLU A 108 -7.02 8.75 40.61
CA GLU A 108 -8.47 8.90 40.49
C GLU A 108 -9.17 7.64 39.93
N CYS A 109 -8.43 6.55 39.67
CA CYS A 109 -8.97 5.30 39.12
C CYS A 109 -8.92 4.16 40.14
N HIS A 110 -9.94 3.30 40.11
CA HIS A 110 -10.02 2.08 40.91
C HIS A 110 -10.28 0.88 40.00
N GLU A 111 -9.74 -0.27 40.35
CA GLU A 111 -9.93 -1.52 39.61
C GLU A 111 -10.68 -2.52 40.48
N PHE A 112 -11.66 -3.21 39.90
CA PHE A 112 -12.47 -4.20 40.61
C PHE A 112 -12.91 -5.36 39.70
N GLU A 113 -13.18 -6.52 40.30
CA GLU A 113 -13.70 -7.69 39.60
C GLU A 113 -15.23 -7.73 39.69
N ILE A 114 -15.91 -7.78 38.55
CA ILE A 114 -17.34 -8.11 38.49
C ILE A 114 -17.56 -9.61 38.68
N SER A 115 -16.61 -10.42 38.20
CA SER A 115 -16.62 -11.87 38.32
C SER A 115 -15.19 -12.39 38.31
N SER A 116 -14.97 -13.59 38.87
CA SER A 116 -13.63 -14.19 38.91
C SER A 116 -13.03 -14.34 37.51
N SER A 117 -11.84 -13.76 37.33
CA SER A 117 -11.05 -13.89 36.10
C SER A 117 -10.82 -15.37 35.70
N ARG A 118 -10.60 -16.26 36.69
CA ARG A 118 -10.38 -17.70 36.46
C ARG A 118 -11.65 -18.44 36.00
N GLU A 119 -12.80 -18.09 36.54
CA GLU A 119 -14.07 -18.71 36.14
C GLU A 119 -14.46 -18.28 34.72
N ARG A 120 -14.26 -16.98 34.42
CA ARG A 120 -14.49 -16.44 33.09
C ARG A 120 -13.60 -17.10 32.04
N LEU A 121 -12.31 -17.30 32.33
CA LEU A 121 -11.39 -18.02 31.46
C LEU A 121 -11.91 -19.43 31.12
N ARG A 122 -12.30 -20.21 32.14
CA ARG A 122 -12.84 -21.58 31.94
C ARG A 122 -14.11 -21.60 31.09
N LYS A 123 -14.97 -20.58 31.23
CA LYS A 123 -16.20 -20.44 30.44
C LYS A 123 -15.86 -20.18 28.97
N LEU A 124 -14.98 -19.21 28.70
CA LEU A 124 -14.52 -18.87 27.35
C LEU A 124 -13.83 -20.04 26.64
N GLU A 125 -12.97 -20.79 27.35
CA GLU A 125 -12.29 -21.96 26.79
C GLU A 125 -13.29 -23.06 26.38
N LYS A 126 -14.34 -23.26 27.18
CA LYS A 126 -15.45 -24.19 26.83
C LYS A 126 -16.23 -23.69 25.61
N GLU A 127 -16.54 -22.39 25.55
CA GLU A 127 -17.25 -21.78 24.41
C GLU A 127 -16.48 -21.95 23.09
N ILE A 128 -15.15 -21.76 23.12
CA ILE A 128 -14.29 -21.97 21.94
C ILE A 128 -14.22 -23.45 21.55
N ALA A 129 -14.03 -24.34 22.52
CA ALA A 129 -13.95 -25.78 22.25
C ALA A 129 -15.26 -26.35 21.68
N ALA A 130 -16.41 -25.81 22.10
CA ALA A 130 -17.73 -26.27 21.67
C ALA A 130 -18.07 -25.97 20.20
N SER A 131 -17.21 -25.25 19.45
CA SER A 131 -17.28 -25.02 17.99
C SER A 131 -18.62 -24.51 17.41
N THR A 132 -19.59 -24.16 18.26
CA THR A 132 -21.00 -23.88 17.90
C THR A 132 -21.30 -22.39 17.83
N HIS A 133 -20.34 -21.52 18.15
CA HIS A 133 -20.49 -20.06 18.13
C HIS A 133 -19.94 -19.42 16.85
N ARG A 134 -20.51 -18.28 16.46
CA ARG A 134 -20.13 -17.53 15.25
C ARG A 134 -18.62 -17.23 15.24
N GLN A 135 -17.99 -17.28 14.07
CA GLN A 135 -16.54 -17.07 13.94
C GLN A 135 -16.08 -15.72 14.52
N THR A 136 -16.89 -14.67 14.40
CA THR A 136 -16.61 -13.34 14.98
C THR A 136 -16.51 -13.38 16.51
N THR A 137 -17.45 -14.06 17.18
CA THR A 137 -17.42 -14.21 18.65
C THR A 137 -16.23 -15.02 19.14
N GLN A 138 -15.70 -15.94 18.32
CA GLN A 138 -14.49 -16.68 18.69
C GLN A 138 -13.24 -15.79 18.68
N PHE A 139 -13.17 -14.81 17.77
CA PHE A 139 -12.06 -13.85 17.72
C PHE A 139 -12.04 -12.97 18.97
N SER A 140 -13.18 -12.34 19.31
CA SER A 140 -13.31 -11.52 20.52
C SER A 140 -12.99 -12.32 21.78
N ASN A 141 -13.51 -13.55 21.87
CA ASN A 141 -13.27 -14.44 23.01
C ASN A 141 -11.78 -14.80 23.14
N ARG A 142 -11.04 -15.01 22.03
CA ARG A 142 -9.60 -15.28 22.08
C ARG A 142 -8.79 -14.08 22.57
N ILE A 143 -9.12 -12.87 22.14
CA ILE A 143 -8.46 -11.67 22.68
C ILE A 143 -8.77 -11.55 24.18
N GLU A 144 -10.01 -11.77 24.60
CA GLU A 144 -10.39 -11.74 26.02
C GLU A 144 -9.61 -12.78 26.85
N ILE A 145 -9.51 -14.03 26.37
CA ILE A 145 -8.70 -15.08 26.99
C ILE A 145 -7.24 -14.62 27.13
N SER A 146 -6.67 -14.04 26.08
CA SER A 146 -5.27 -13.60 26.08
C SER A 146 -5.01 -12.54 27.17
N LEU A 147 -5.95 -11.60 27.37
CA LEU A 147 -5.86 -10.54 28.36
C LEU A 147 -6.05 -11.08 29.79
N ILE A 148 -6.98 -12.02 29.98
CA ILE A 148 -7.15 -12.71 31.27
C ILE A 148 -5.87 -13.50 31.62
N ARG A 149 -5.27 -14.21 30.66
CA ARG A 149 -4.02 -14.96 30.87
C ARG A 149 -2.86 -14.05 31.23
N GLN A 150 -2.73 -12.87 30.62
CA GLN A 150 -1.72 -11.87 31.03
C GLN A 150 -1.93 -11.44 32.48
N HIS A 151 -3.18 -11.15 32.86
CA HIS A 151 -3.51 -10.77 34.23
C HIS A 151 -3.18 -11.88 35.24
N LEU A 152 -3.38 -13.15 34.86
CA LEU A 152 -3.04 -14.31 35.69
C LEU A 152 -1.53 -14.67 35.68
N GLY A 153 -0.70 -13.97 34.90
CA GLY A 153 0.74 -14.23 34.76
C GLY A 153 1.10 -15.34 33.77
N GLU A 154 0.14 -15.85 33.00
CA GLU A 154 0.29 -16.93 32.01
C GLU A 154 0.73 -16.38 30.64
N MET A 155 1.91 -15.75 30.60
CA MET A 155 2.38 -14.99 29.43
C MET A 155 2.56 -15.83 28.15
N GLU A 156 3.08 -17.05 28.27
CA GLU A 156 3.28 -17.94 27.11
C GLU A 156 1.95 -18.34 26.45
N ALA A 157 0.97 -18.73 27.28
CA ALA A 157 -0.35 -19.09 26.81
C ALA A 157 -1.08 -17.90 26.19
N SER A 158 -0.95 -16.71 26.79
CA SER A 158 -1.48 -15.46 26.21
C SER A 158 -0.87 -15.17 24.83
N ASN A 159 0.45 -15.27 24.70
CA ASN A 159 1.14 -15.03 23.44
C ASN A 159 0.67 -15.98 22.34
N HIS A 160 0.40 -17.24 22.69
CA HIS A 160 -0.17 -18.21 21.76
C HIS A 160 -1.57 -17.80 21.26
N ASP A 161 -2.45 -17.32 22.13
CA ASP A 161 -3.78 -16.85 21.71
C ASP A 161 -3.69 -15.62 20.81
N LEU A 162 -2.79 -14.68 21.13
CA LEU A 162 -2.53 -13.48 20.32
C LEU A 162 -1.97 -13.85 18.94
N GLU A 163 -1.05 -14.82 18.87
CA GLU A 163 -0.52 -15.35 17.62
C GLU A 163 -1.63 -15.87 16.71
N VAL A 164 -2.57 -16.65 17.26
CA VAL A 164 -3.70 -17.15 16.48
C VAL A 164 -4.58 -16.02 15.96
N CYS A 165 -4.81 -14.97 16.76
CA CYS A 165 -5.55 -13.79 16.30
C CYS A 165 -4.80 -13.04 15.18
N CYS A 166 -3.46 -12.96 15.24
CA CYS A 166 -2.66 -12.30 14.21
C CYS A 166 -2.70 -13.03 12.87
N ARG A 167 -2.93 -14.35 12.87
CA ARG A 167 -2.94 -15.19 11.67
C ARG A 167 -4.25 -15.19 10.88
N ASP A 168 -5.36 -14.81 11.51
CA ASP A 168 -6.66 -14.71 10.83
C ASP A 168 -7.47 -13.52 11.37
N LEU A 169 -7.47 -12.43 10.60
CA LEU A 169 -8.23 -11.21 10.91
C LEU A 169 -9.59 -11.17 10.22
N ILE A 170 -9.94 -12.14 9.36
CA ILE A 170 -11.20 -12.14 8.62
C ILE A 170 -12.42 -12.04 9.56
N PRO A 171 -12.51 -12.79 10.68
CA PRO A 171 -13.67 -12.69 11.57
C PRO A 171 -13.68 -11.45 12.48
N ALA A 172 -12.60 -10.67 12.53
CA ALA A 172 -12.47 -9.53 13.44
C ALA A 172 -13.23 -8.29 12.95
N THR A 173 -13.73 -7.46 13.86
CA THR A 173 -14.18 -6.09 13.55
C THR A 173 -12.99 -5.13 13.50
N SER A 174 -13.16 -3.95 12.87
CA SER A 174 -12.09 -2.94 12.81
C SER A 174 -11.63 -2.46 14.19
N ARG A 175 -12.56 -2.36 15.15
CA ARG A 175 -12.25 -2.00 16.55
C ARG A 175 -11.43 -3.09 17.25
N GLU A 176 -11.76 -4.37 17.04
CA GLU A 176 -10.97 -5.47 17.59
C GLU A 176 -9.56 -5.53 16.98
N ILE A 177 -9.40 -5.23 15.69
CA ILE A 177 -8.07 -5.13 15.04
C ILE A 177 -7.25 -3.99 15.65
N LEU A 178 -7.86 -2.82 15.88
CA LEU A 178 -7.20 -1.70 16.56
C LEU A 178 -6.79 -2.06 17.99
N THR A 179 -7.66 -2.75 18.72
CA THR A 179 -7.36 -3.22 20.07
C THR A 179 -6.20 -4.22 20.05
N LEU A 180 -6.25 -5.23 19.17
CA LEU A 180 -5.16 -6.20 19.00
C LEU A 180 -3.84 -5.48 18.74
N ARG A 181 -3.82 -4.53 17.80
CA ARG A 181 -2.63 -3.71 17.53
C ARG A 181 -2.12 -2.99 18.78
N SER A 182 -3.00 -2.34 19.55
CA SER A 182 -2.62 -1.63 20.78
C SER A 182 -2.00 -2.55 21.84
N ILE A 183 -2.53 -3.79 21.96
CA ILE A 183 -1.98 -4.83 22.85
C ILE A 183 -0.59 -5.23 22.37
N LEU A 184 -0.43 -5.49 21.08
CA LEU A 184 0.83 -5.95 20.49
C LEU A 184 1.94 -4.91 20.59
N THR A 185 1.64 -3.62 20.40
CA THR A 185 2.61 -2.54 20.60
C THR A 185 3.19 -2.54 22.02
N ARG A 186 2.41 -2.94 23.04
CA ARG A 186 2.91 -3.05 24.42
C ARG A 186 3.80 -4.28 24.63
N THR A 187 3.59 -5.34 23.85
CA THR A 187 4.40 -6.57 23.92
C THR A 187 5.74 -6.47 23.20
N ASN A 188 5.97 -5.43 22.38
CA ASN A 188 7.21 -5.20 21.61
C ASN A 188 7.68 -6.41 20.78
N SER A 189 6.76 -7.22 20.26
CA SER A 189 7.08 -8.42 19.47
C SER A 189 7.00 -8.12 17.97
N THR A 190 8.17 -8.08 17.32
CA THR A 190 8.30 -7.83 15.87
C THR A 190 7.67 -8.95 15.03
N ASN A 191 7.58 -10.17 15.55
CA ASN A 191 6.95 -11.30 14.87
C ASN A 191 5.44 -11.09 14.71
N PHE A 192 4.76 -10.63 15.76
CA PHE A 192 3.32 -10.38 15.70
C PHE A 192 2.98 -9.24 14.76
N GLU A 193 3.79 -8.18 14.73
CA GLU A 193 3.60 -7.08 13.78
C GLU A 193 3.69 -7.54 12.33
N LYS A 194 4.63 -8.44 12.03
CA LYS A 194 4.79 -9.01 10.69
C LYS A 194 3.60 -9.91 10.29
N GLU A 195 3.15 -10.79 11.19
CA GLU A 195 1.99 -11.65 10.94
C GLU A 195 0.72 -10.81 10.73
N LEU A 196 0.46 -9.87 11.64
CA LEU A 196 -0.67 -8.94 11.54
C LEU A 196 -0.62 -8.13 10.24
N GLY A 197 0.55 -7.60 9.90
CA GLY A 197 0.80 -6.89 8.65
C GLY A 197 0.37 -7.69 7.42
N GLY A 198 0.74 -8.96 7.37
CA GLY A 198 0.38 -9.86 6.28
C GLY A 198 -1.13 -10.05 6.14
N GLN A 199 -1.88 -10.06 7.24
CA GLN A 199 -3.34 -10.19 7.23
C GLN A 199 -4.06 -8.87 6.91
N ILE A 200 -3.48 -7.71 7.24
CA ILE A 200 -4.09 -6.39 6.97
C ILE A 200 -4.30 -6.15 5.46
N ILE A 201 -3.40 -6.66 4.61
CA ILE A 201 -3.47 -6.48 3.15
C ILE A 201 -4.45 -7.44 2.44
N VAL A 202 -5.04 -8.39 3.18
CA VAL A 202 -6.05 -9.31 2.65
C VAL A 202 -7.28 -8.48 2.23
N PRO A 203 -7.80 -8.63 1.00
CA PRO A 203 -8.85 -7.76 0.45
C PRO A 203 -10.07 -7.60 1.37
N GLU A 204 -10.54 -8.69 1.97
CA GLU A 204 -11.71 -8.71 2.85
C GLU A 204 -11.49 -7.85 4.10
N VAL A 205 -10.31 -7.97 4.73
CA VAL A 205 -9.93 -7.21 5.92
C VAL A 205 -9.73 -5.75 5.58
N LEU A 206 -8.98 -5.47 4.50
CA LEU A 206 -8.69 -4.12 4.06
C LEU A 206 -9.94 -3.37 3.62
N SER A 207 -10.86 -4.03 2.90
CA SER A 207 -12.12 -3.45 2.45
C SER A 207 -13.00 -3.06 3.64
N ARG A 208 -13.03 -3.88 4.69
CA ARG A 208 -13.76 -3.56 5.92
C ARG A 208 -13.14 -2.37 6.64
N LEU A 209 -11.83 -2.37 6.86
CA LEU A 209 -11.12 -1.26 7.49
C LEU A 209 -11.34 0.06 6.73
N TYR A 210 -11.27 0.01 5.40
CA TYR A 210 -11.52 1.17 4.55
C TYR A 210 -12.99 1.64 4.63
N GLY A 211 -13.94 0.70 4.58
CA GLY A 211 -15.37 1.01 4.71
C GLY A 211 -15.71 1.67 6.05
N ASP A 212 -15.20 1.13 7.15
CA ASP A 212 -15.40 1.65 8.50
C ASP A 212 -14.76 3.04 8.68
N MET A 213 -13.62 3.29 8.02
CA MET A 213 -13.00 4.62 8.00
C MET A 213 -13.89 5.65 7.26
N ILE A 214 -14.45 5.27 6.11
CA ILE A 214 -15.35 6.14 5.35
C ILE A 214 -16.66 6.40 6.11
N ALA A 215 -17.16 5.40 6.83
CA ALA A 215 -18.34 5.53 7.69
C ALA A 215 -18.10 6.36 8.96
N GLY A 216 -16.84 6.67 9.30
CA GLY A 216 -16.46 7.38 10.53
C GLY A 216 -16.43 6.50 11.77
N GLU A 217 -16.57 5.17 11.63
CA GLU A 217 -16.47 4.19 12.71
C GLU A 217 -15.04 4.07 13.23
N ILE A 218 -14.04 4.34 12.39
CA ILE A 218 -12.64 4.55 12.78
C ILE A 218 -12.09 5.84 12.13
N THR A 219 -11.12 6.46 12.77
CA THR A 219 -10.49 7.68 12.26
C THR A 219 -9.45 7.37 11.18
N PHE A 220 -9.15 8.36 10.32
CA PHE A 220 -8.07 8.24 9.34
C PHE A 220 -6.70 7.98 9.99
N SER A 221 -6.44 8.55 11.18
CA SER A 221 -5.22 8.30 11.95
C SER A 221 -5.15 6.84 12.42
N GLU A 222 -6.25 6.27 12.89
CA GLU A 222 -6.32 4.85 13.28
C GLU A 222 -6.07 3.94 12.08
N PHE A 223 -6.73 4.21 10.96
CA PHE A 223 -6.58 3.44 9.73
C PHE A 223 -5.14 3.46 9.19
N THR A 224 -4.54 4.64 9.06
CA THR A 224 -3.14 4.78 8.59
C THR A 224 -2.15 4.11 9.54
N SER A 225 -2.42 4.16 10.84
CA SER A 225 -1.58 3.52 11.84
C SER A 225 -1.59 1.98 11.74
N ILE A 226 -2.73 1.37 11.36
CA ILE A 226 -2.80 -0.06 11.04
C ILE A 226 -2.03 -0.35 9.74
N LEU A 227 -2.29 0.43 8.69
CA LEU A 227 -1.64 0.24 7.39
C LEU A 227 -0.11 0.35 7.45
N ALA A 228 0.45 1.08 8.42
CA ALA A 228 1.89 1.16 8.62
C ALA A 228 2.54 -0.22 8.90
N LEU A 229 1.77 -1.19 9.39
CA LEU A 229 2.23 -2.57 9.64
C LEU A 229 2.17 -3.44 8.39
N ALA A 230 1.38 -3.04 7.38
CA ALA A 230 1.24 -3.81 6.16
C ALA A 230 2.61 -3.98 5.48
N PRO A 231 2.94 -5.19 4.98
CA PRO A 231 4.17 -5.39 4.26
C PRO A 231 4.13 -4.50 3.02
N HIS A 232 5.20 -3.74 2.81
CA HIS A 232 5.47 -3.06 1.54
C HIS A 232 5.86 -4.08 0.45
N SER A 233 5.12 -5.19 0.38
CA SER A 233 5.36 -6.26 -0.57
C SER A 233 5.09 -5.75 -1.98
N LYS A 234 5.91 -6.21 -2.93
CA LYS A 234 5.76 -5.91 -4.35
C LYS A 234 4.63 -6.73 -5.01
N ASN A 235 3.80 -7.44 -4.23
CA ASN A 235 2.92 -8.48 -4.75
C ASN A 235 1.55 -8.51 -4.07
N TRP A 236 0.89 -7.36 -3.99
CA TRP A 236 -0.51 -7.26 -3.58
C TRP A 236 -1.43 -7.94 -4.61
N SER A 237 -2.60 -8.38 -4.14
CA SER A 237 -3.63 -8.89 -5.04
C SER A 237 -4.25 -7.74 -5.85
N VAL A 238 -4.89 -8.06 -6.98
CA VAL A 238 -5.60 -7.06 -7.79
C VAL A 238 -6.64 -6.32 -6.95
N GLN A 239 -7.45 -7.04 -6.15
CA GLN A 239 -8.47 -6.43 -5.29
C GLN A 239 -7.86 -5.53 -4.20
N THR A 240 -6.75 -5.96 -3.59
CA THR A 240 -6.00 -5.13 -2.62
C THR A 240 -5.56 -3.83 -3.28
N CYS A 241 -5.00 -3.88 -4.50
CA CYS A 241 -4.60 -2.68 -5.23
C CYS A 241 -5.80 -1.75 -5.49
N GLU A 242 -6.94 -2.26 -5.93
CA GLU A 242 -8.14 -1.44 -6.19
C GLU A 242 -8.63 -0.67 -4.94
N ILE A 243 -8.50 -1.27 -3.75
CA ILE A 243 -8.83 -0.59 -2.49
C ILE A 243 -7.78 0.48 -2.18
N LEU A 244 -6.50 0.14 -2.26
CA LEU A 244 -5.40 1.04 -1.90
C LEU A 244 -5.25 2.25 -2.84
N VAL A 245 -5.61 2.11 -4.13
CA VAL A 245 -5.62 3.21 -5.11
C VAL A 245 -6.54 4.35 -4.69
N GLN A 246 -7.58 4.06 -3.90
CA GLN A 246 -8.55 5.06 -3.46
C GLN A 246 -8.06 5.91 -2.30
N LEU A 247 -7.00 5.50 -1.59
CA LEU A 247 -6.46 6.21 -0.44
C LEU A 247 -5.88 7.56 -0.83
N GLU A 248 -5.91 8.52 0.09
CA GLU A 248 -5.37 9.88 -0.11
C GLU A 248 -3.84 9.93 -0.13
N ASP A 249 -3.16 8.94 0.43
CA ASP A 249 -1.70 8.82 0.40
C ASP A 249 -1.18 8.62 -1.04
N PRO A 250 -0.45 9.60 -1.62
CA PRO A 250 0.07 9.49 -2.99
C PRO A 250 1.06 8.34 -3.19
N LYS A 251 1.86 8.00 -2.17
CA LYS A 251 2.87 6.94 -2.26
C LYS A 251 2.22 5.56 -2.32
N ILE A 252 1.20 5.33 -1.49
CA ILE A 252 0.45 4.07 -1.50
C ILE A 252 -0.29 3.95 -2.82
N ARG A 253 -1.02 5.00 -3.24
CA ARG A 253 -1.74 5.04 -4.51
C ARG A 253 -0.84 4.71 -5.69
N PHE A 254 0.30 5.39 -5.82
CA PHE A 254 1.24 5.17 -6.91
C PHE A 254 1.75 3.72 -6.93
N ARG A 255 2.16 3.17 -5.78
CA ARG A 255 2.61 1.77 -5.68
C ARG A 255 1.52 0.78 -6.08
N SER A 256 0.27 1.03 -5.68
CA SER A 256 -0.87 0.18 -6.05
C SER A 256 -1.16 0.26 -7.54
N LEU A 257 -1.05 1.44 -8.16
CA LEU A 257 -1.19 1.61 -9.61
C LEU A 257 -0.10 0.86 -10.39
N VAL A 258 1.18 0.97 -10.00
CA VAL A 258 2.29 0.22 -10.62
C VAL A 258 2.02 -1.29 -10.62
N GLN A 259 1.57 -1.83 -9.48
CA GLN A 259 1.23 -3.25 -9.38
C GLN A 259 -0.04 -3.60 -10.17
N LEU A 260 -1.01 -2.70 -10.26
CA LEU A 260 -2.22 -2.93 -11.03
C LEU A 260 -1.94 -2.92 -12.54
N VAL A 261 -1.08 -2.03 -13.04
CA VAL A 261 -0.65 -1.98 -14.44
C VAL A 261 -0.05 -3.32 -14.87
N THR A 262 0.81 -3.89 -14.03
CA THR A 262 1.49 -5.17 -14.30
C THR A 262 0.59 -6.40 -14.15
N LYS A 263 -0.47 -6.34 -13.33
CA LYS A 263 -1.35 -7.50 -13.03
C LYS A 263 -2.66 -7.51 -13.83
N ASP A 264 -3.25 -6.33 -14.04
CA ASP A 264 -4.53 -6.14 -14.71
C ASP A 264 -4.60 -4.73 -15.30
N ILE A 265 -4.05 -4.59 -16.50
CA ILE A 265 -3.99 -3.31 -17.23
C ILE A 265 -5.37 -2.70 -17.49
N ALA A 266 -6.41 -3.51 -17.66
CA ALA A 266 -7.76 -3.01 -17.91
C ALA A 266 -8.31 -2.28 -16.68
N LYS A 267 -8.17 -2.89 -15.50
CA LYS A 267 -8.52 -2.23 -14.24
C LYS A 267 -7.63 -1.04 -13.94
N ALA A 268 -6.33 -1.13 -14.23
CA ALA A 268 -5.39 -0.02 -14.04
C ALA A 268 -5.81 1.21 -14.85
N VAL A 269 -6.09 1.05 -16.14
CA VAL A 269 -6.53 2.15 -17.02
C VAL A 269 -7.84 2.78 -16.50
N ASN A 270 -8.82 1.96 -16.12
CA ASN A 270 -10.08 2.46 -15.57
C ASN A 270 -9.88 3.30 -14.29
N TRP A 271 -9.02 2.84 -13.38
CA TRP A 271 -8.69 3.57 -12.16
C TRP A 271 -7.90 4.86 -12.44
N ILE A 272 -6.93 4.83 -13.36
CA ILE A 272 -6.15 6.01 -13.76
C ILE A 272 -7.05 7.10 -14.34
N VAL A 273 -7.93 6.74 -15.29
CA VAL A 273 -8.91 7.68 -15.86
C VAL A 273 -9.79 8.29 -14.76
N LYS A 274 -10.33 7.46 -13.86
CA LYS A 274 -11.13 7.92 -12.73
C LYS A 274 -10.37 8.89 -11.81
N LEU A 275 -9.10 8.62 -11.53
CA LEU A 275 -8.29 9.49 -10.67
C LEU A 275 -7.95 10.83 -11.33
N LEU A 276 -7.71 10.85 -12.64
CA LEU A 276 -7.52 12.08 -13.42
C LEU A 276 -8.78 12.94 -13.41
N GLN A 277 -9.97 12.32 -13.60
CA GLN A 277 -11.26 13.02 -13.50
C GLN A 277 -11.45 13.66 -12.13
N GLN A 278 -10.92 13.04 -11.07
CA GLN A 278 -10.97 13.55 -9.71
C GLN A 278 -9.83 14.51 -9.37
N SER A 279 -8.92 14.82 -10.30
CA SER A 279 -7.70 15.61 -10.07
C SER A 279 -6.80 15.05 -8.95
N ARG A 280 -6.79 13.73 -8.76
CA ARG A 280 -6.01 13.02 -7.73
C ARG A 280 -4.74 12.34 -8.28
N LEU A 281 -4.53 12.44 -9.59
CA LEU A 281 -3.37 11.98 -10.33
C LEU A 281 -3.10 13.04 -11.43
N SER A 282 -1.83 13.30 -11.75
CA SER A 282 -1.47 14.17 -12.87
C SER A 282 -1.47 13.38 -14.18
N LEU A 283 -1.59 14.08 -15.31
CA LEU A 283 -1.49 13.44 -16.63
C LEU A 283 -0.07 12.89 -16.85
N GLU A 284 0.94 13.59 -16.36
CA GLU A 284 2.34 13.19 -16.46
C GLU A 284 2.58 11.85 -15.73
N ASP A 285 2.15 11.73 -14.47
CA ASP A 285 2.30 10.51 -13.68
C ASP A 285 1.52 9.35 -14.31
N ALA A 286 0.33 9.63 -14.84
CA ALA A 286 -0.50 8.62 -15.49
C ALA A 286 0.15 8.05 -16.76
N VAL A 287 0.79 8.90 -17.55
CA VAL A 287 1.52 8.48 -18.74
C VAL A 287 2.77 7.68 -18.37
N GLU A 288 3.52 8.13 -17.36
CA GLU A 288 4.68 7.41 -16.83
C GLU A 288 4.30 5.99 -16.38
N LEU A 289 3.20 5.87 -15.61
CA LEU A 289 2.69 4.58 -15.12
C LEU A 289 2.31 3.61 -16.25
N LEU A 290 1.72 4.12 -17.34
CA LEU A 290 1.25 3.30 -18.46
C LEU A 290 2.32 2.99 -19.48
N TYR A 291 3.46 3.69 -19.46
CA TYR A 291 4.48 3.58 -20.50
C TYR A 291 5.11 2.19 -20.58
N GLU A 292 5.42 1.57 -19.45
CA GLU A 292 6.02 0.22 -19.41
C GLU A 292 5.14 -0.83 -20.12
N GLU A 293 3.81 -0.69 -20.05
CA GLU A 293 2.83 -1.58 -20.69
C GLU A 293 2.10 -0.89 -21.86
N LYS A 294 2.78 0.03 -22.56
CA LYS A 294 2.20 0.91 -23.60
C LYS A 294 1.31 0.18 -24.62
N PRO A 295 1.70 -0.96 -25.23
CA PRO A 295 0.85 -1.64 -26.21
C PRO A 295 -0.51 -2.05 -25.64
N ALA A 296 -0.52 -2.59 -24.42
CA ALA A 296 -1.73 -3.04 -23.75
C ALA A 296 -2.56 -1.85 -23.25
N ALA A 297 -1.91 -0.82 -22.70
CA ALA A 297 -2.55 0.42 -22.28
C ALA A 297 -3.28 1.13 -23.43
N VAL A 298 -2.62 1.26 -24.59
CA VAL A 298 -3.19 1.85 -25.81
C VAL A 298 -4.44 1.09 -26.26
N GLU A 299 -4.39 -0.24 -26.24
CA GLU A 299 -5.54 -1.05 -26.64
C GLU A 299 -6.73 -0.89 -25.69
N GLN A 300 -6.49 -0.80 -24.37
CA GLN A 300 -7.56 -0.56 -23.40
C GLN A 300 -8.12 0.87 -23.50
N LEU A 301 -7.28 1.88 -23.66
CA LEU A 301 -7.71 3.27 -23.85
C LEU A 301 -8.57 3.44 -25.11
N ARG A 302 -8.26 2.71 -26.20
CA ARG A 302 -9.07 2.71 -27.42
C ARG A 302 -10.48 2.16 -27.23
N LYS A 303 -10.68 1.22 -26.30
CA LYS A 303 -12.02 0.70 -25.98
C LYS A 303 -12.88 1.73 -25.24
N ASN A 304 -12.23 2.69 -24.57
CA ASN A 304 -12.89 3.76 -23.80
C ASN A 304 -12.89 5.11 -24.54
N ARG A 305 -12.89 5.14 -25.87
CA ARG A 305 -12.82 6.37 -26.69
C ARG A 305 -13.90 7.43 -26.41
N SER A 306 -15.00 7.06 -25.76
CA SER A 306 -16.03 8.04 -25.38
C SER A 306 -15.61 8.97 -24.24
N ASP A 307 -14.54 8.66 -23.51
CA ASP A 307 -14.05 9.45 -22.39
C ASP A 307 -12.97 10.45 -22.86
N PRO A 308 -13.17 11.78 -22.68
CA PRO A 308 -12.21 12.79 -23.14
C PRO A 308 -10.83 12.67 -22.47
N ILE A 309 -10.78 12.19 -21.22
CA ILE A 309 -9.51 11.95 -20.52
C ILE A 309 -8.79 10.75 -21.12
N ALA A 310 -9.52 9.70 -21.49
CA ALA A 310 -8.93 8.54 -22.15
C ALA A 310 -8.36 8.90 -23.53
N GLU A 311 -9.03 9.77 -24.29
CA GLU A 311 -8.50 10.29 -25.57
C GLU A 311 -7.24 11.14 -25.35
N GLN A 312 -7.24 12.04 -24.36
CA GLN A 312 -6.06 12.86 -24.04
C GLN A 312 -4.87 12.00 -23.60
N LEU A 313 -5.11 10.98 -22.76
CA LEU A 313 -4.09 10.02 -22.35
C LEU A 313 -3.54 9.23 -23.54
N LEU A 314 -4.41 8.79 -24.45
CA LEU A 314 -4.00 8.04 -25.64
C LEU A 314 -3.07 8.87 -26.52
N ASP A 315 -3.40 10.13 -26.74
CA ASP A 315 -2.58 11.07 -27.50
C ASP A 315 -1.25 11.36 -26.81
N LEU A 316 -1.25 11.65 -25.50
CA LEU A 316 -0.02 11.89 -24.74
C LEU A 316 0.88 10.65 -24.68
N LEU A 317 0.34 9.48 -24.39
CA LEU A 317 1.08 8.21 -24.34
C LEU A 317 1.69 7.85 -25.70
N SER A 318 1.02 8.22 -26.81
CA SER A 318 1.57 8.04 -28.15
C SER A 318 2.82 8.88 -28.37
N ARG A 319 2.86 10.11 -27.83
CA ARG A 319 3.94 11.10 -27.96
C ARG A 319 4.99 11.05 -26.83
N TYR A 320 4.73 10.29 -25.77
CA TYR A 320 5.58 10.26 -24.57
C TYR A 320 6.90 9.53 -24.79
N ASN A 321 7.95 10.09 -24.18
CA ASN A 321 9.32 9.60 -24.21
C ASN A 321 9.86 9.52 -22.78
N PRO A 322 10.39 8.37 -22.34
CA PRO A 322 10.82 8.13 -20.96
C PRO A 322 12.10 8.87 -20.55
N TYR A 323 12.91 9.38 -21.51
CA TYR A 323 14.18 10.07 -21.18
C TYR A 323 14.04 11.59 -21.02
N SER A 324 12.97 12.18 -21.55
CA SER A 324 12.76 13.64 -21.56
C SER A 324 11.34 14.08 -21.25
N GLY A 325 10.38 13.16 -21.13
CA GLY A 325 8.95 13.48 -21.09
C GLY A 325 8.41 14.07 -22.41
N LEU A 326 9.27 14.22 -23.42
CA LEU A 326 9.04 14.85 -24.73
C LEU A 326 9.71 14.01 -25.82
N PRO A 327 9.17 13.89 -27.04
CA PRO A 327 9.70 13.03 -28.11
C PRO A 327 11.03 13.54 -28.73
N VAL A 328 12.03 13.93 -27.93
CA VAL A 328 13.31 14.50 -28.40
C VAL A 328 14.37 13.41 -28.59
N ILE A 329 15.03 13.42 -29.75
CA ILE A 329 16.18 12.60 -30.11
C ILE A 329 17.41 13.51 -30.16
N ARG A 330 18.47 13.15 -29.42
CA ARG A 330 19.72 13.94 -29.32
C ARG A 330 20.95 13.07 -29.51
N ALA A 331 22.10 13.69 -29.73
CA ALA A 331 23.38 12.98 -29.65
C ALA A 331 23.51 12.27 -28.28
N GLY A 332 23.91 11.00 -28.31
CA GLY A 332 23.93 10.09 -27.17
C GLY A 332 22.70 9.18 -27.03
N SER A 333 21.59 9.47 -27.72
CA SER A 333 20.41 8.58 -27.75
C SER A 333 20.72 7.26 -28.46
N TRP A 334 19.97 6.21 -28.12
CA TRP A 334 20.05 4.91 -28.79
C TRP A 334 19.05 4.81 -29.94
N VAL A 335 19.45 4.10 -30.99
CA VAL A 335 18.61 3.77 -32.15
C VAL A 335 18.75 2.29 -32.47
N LEU A 336 17.62 1.63 -32.70
CA LEU A 336 17.54 0.26 -33.22
C LEU A 336 17.17 0.33 -34.69
N THR A 337 17.93 -0.38 -35.52
CA THR A 337 17.65 -0.54 -36.95
C THR A 337 17.76 -2.01 -37.34
N ASN A 338 17.47 -2.33 -38.61
CA ASN A 338 17.78 -3.64 -39.18
C ASN A 338 19.28 -3.95 -39.30
N ALA A 339 20.17 -3.02 -38.94
CA ALA A 339 21.60 -3.29 -38.74
C ALA A 339 21.94 -3.62 -37.27
N GLY A 340 20.99 -3.47 -36.34
CA GLY A 340 21.17 -3.66 -34.91
C GLY A 340 21.11 -2.36 -34.10
N TRP A 341 21.56 -2.44 -32.85
CA TRP A 341 21.60 -1.31 -31.91
C TRP A 341 22.80 -0.40 -32.14
N GLY A 342 22.56 0.91 -32.09
CA GLY A 342 23.63 1.91 -32.11
C GLY A 342 23.35 3.14 -31.27
N ARG A 343 24.41 3.78 -30.82
CA ARG A 343 24.35 5.09 -30.15
C ARG A 343 24.59 6.19 -31.17
N ILE A 344 23.73 7.20 -31.18
CA ILE A 344 23.86 8.38 -32.04
C ILE A 344 25.04 9.20 -31.54
N GLU A 345 26.05 9.41 -32.38
CA GLU A 345 27.18 10.30 -32.10
C GLU A 345 26.89 11.72 -32.57
N GLU A 346 26.22 11.85 -33.72
CA GLU A 346 25.97 13.14 -34.36
C GLU A 346 24.69 13.09 -35.20
N ILE A 347 23.98 14.22 -35.30
CA ILE A 347 22.77 14.38 -36.11
C ILE A 347 23.02 15.50 -37.11
N LEU A 348 22.84 15.23 -38.40
CA LEU A 348 23.06 16.17 -39.49
C LEU A 348 21.74 16.45 -40.21
N ASP A 349 21.47 17.74 -40.47
CA ASP A 349 20.38 18.14 -41.37
C ASP A 349 20.74 17.74 -42.82
N PRO A 350 19.88 17.00 -43.55
CA PRO A 350 20.19 16.52 -44.89
C PRO A 350 20.36 17.65 -45.93
N ARG A 351 19.74 18.82 -45.72
CA ARG A 351 19.76 19.96 -46.63
C ARG A 351 21.01 20.79 -46.43
N THR A 352 21.33 21.14 -45.19
CA THR A 352 22.44 22.04 -44.86
C THR A 352 23.73 21.30 -44.58
N ARG A 353 23.65 20.00 -44.24
CA ARG A 353 24.76 19.17 -43.74
C ARG A 353 25.42 19.73 -42.48
N ILE A 354 24.71 20.59 -41.76
CA ILE A 354 25.15 21.15 -40.48
C ILE A 354 24.66 20.24 -39.35
N SER A 355 25.49 20.09 -38.33
CA SER A 355 25.18 19.39 -37.10
C SER A 355 24.06 20.10 -36.33
N VAL A 356 23.07 19.34 -35.88
CA VAL A 356 21.97 19.83 -35.05
C VAL A 356 21.97 19.09 -33.72
N ASP A 357 21.63 19.80 -32.64
CA ASP A 357 21.73 19.24 -31.29
C ASP A 357 20.67 18.15 -31.03
N SER A 358 19.47 18.31 -31.62
CA SER A 358 18.35 17.39 -31.45
C SER A 358 17.24 17.59 -32.50
N PHE A 359 16.31 16.63 -32.59
CA PHE A 359 15.06 16.73 -33.35
C PHE A 359 13.94 15.95 -32.65
N LEU A 360 12.68 16.21 -33.03
CA LEU A 360 11.55 15.43 -32.52
C LEU A 360 11.30 14.17 -33.34
N GLU A 361 11.00 13.05 -32.70
CA GLU A 361 10.64 11.81 -33.38
C GLU A 361 9.40 12.02 -34.27
N GLY A 362 9.54 11.76 -35.57
CA GLY A 362 8.51 12.03 -36.58
C GLY A 362 8.59 13.40 -37.24
N GLU A 363 9.36 14.35 -36.69
CA GLU A 363 9.67 15.58 -37.39
C GLU A 363 10.85 15.37 -38.33
N GLY A 364 10.57 15.38 -39.63
CA GLY A 364 11.61 15.41 -40.67
C GLY A 364 12.39 14.11 -40.83
N LYS A 365 13.43 14.18 -41.65
CA LYS A 365 14.32 13.06 -41.96
C LYS A 365 15.75 13.57 -41.81
N TYR A 366 16.53 12.92 -40.96
CA TYR A 366 17.90 13.33 -40.65
C TYR A 366 18.93 12.32 -41.13
N ILE A 367 20.19 12.72 -41.08
CA ILE A 367 21.33 11.81 -41.26
C ILE A 367 21.98 11.62 -39.90
N LEU A 368 22.01 10.38 -39.42
CA LEU A 368 22.53 10.04 -38.10
C LEU A 368 23.90 9.39 -38.27
N SER A 369 24.92 9.95 -37.62
CA SER A 369 26.15 9.21 -37.38
C SER A 369 25.97 8.36 -36.14
N VAL A 370 26.13 7.06 -36.28
CA VAL A 370 25.90 6.09 -35.20
C VAL A 370 27.10 5.18 -35.01
N ALA A 371 27.35 4.83 -33.75
CA ALA A 371 28.24 3.74 -33.37
C ALA A 371 27.39 2.50 -33.06
N LEU A 372 27.35 1.55 -34.00
CA LEU A 372 26.64 0.28 -33.88
C LEU A 372 27.43 -0.73 -33.03
N HIS A 373 26.72 -1.68 -32.43
CA HIS A 373 27.30 -2.86 -31.76
C HIS A 373 28.39 -2.54 -30.72
N ILE A 374 28.17 -1.48 -29.95
CA ILE A 374 29.14 -1.01 -28.95
C ILE A 374 29.50 -2.12 -27.94
N TYR A 375 28.51 -2.94 -27.55
CA TYR A 375 28.69 -3.99 -26.55
C TYR A 375 29.37 -5.25 -27.10
N GLU A 376 29.40 -5.42 -28.42
CA GLU A 376 30.08 -6.52 -29.09
C GLU A 376 31.54 -6.17 -29.46
N CYS A 377 31.99 -4.93 -29.21
CA CYS A 377 33.33 -4.47 -29.51
C CYS A 377 34.18 -4.36 -28.22
N TYR A 378 35.37 -4.96 -28.21
CA TYR A 378 36.26 -5.01 -27.02
C TYR A 378 36.68 -3.64 -26.48
N ASP A 379 36.72 -2.61 -27.33
CA ASP A 379 37.12 -1.25 -26.99
C ASP A 379 35.92 -0.32 -26.73
N LEU A 380 34.69 -0.85 -26.79
CA LEU A 380 33.43 -0.10 -26.64
C LEU A 380 33.30 1.11 -27.60
N THR A 381 34.06 1.14 -28.69
CA THR A 381 33.96 2.23 -29.67
C THR A 381 32.84 2.01 -30.67
N GLY A 382 32.41 0.76 -30.84
CA GLY A 382 31.40 0.37 -31.81
C GLY A 382 31.87 0.52 -33.26
N GLU A 383 30.99 0.15 -34.18
CA GLU A 383 31.20 0.26 -35.61
C GLU A 383 30.50 1.51 -36.18
N LYS A 384 31.24 2.38 -36.87
CA LYS A 384 30.67 3.61 -37.43
C LYS A 384 29.78 3.31 -38.64
N ALA A 385 28.52 3.74 -38.55
CA ALA A 385 27.58 3.76 -39.65
C ALA A 385 26.89 5.13 -39.78
N LEU A 386 26.40 5.42 -40.98
CA LEU A 386 25.59 6.58 -41.30
C LEU A 386 24.20 6.10 -41.67
N ILE A 387 23.18 6.50 -40.92
CA ILE A 387 21.78 6.22 -41.23
C ILE A 387 21.22 7.45 -41.92
N ASN A 388 20.89 7.33 -43.20
CA ASN A 388 20.23 8.39 -43.96
C ASN A 388 18.72 8.10 -44.05
N MET A 389 17.93 8.79 -43.23
CA MET A 389 16.47 8.61 -43.19
C MET A 389 15.78 9.13 -44.47
N ALA A 390 16.42 10.05 -45.21
CA ALA A 390 15.91 10.57 -46.48
C ALA A 390 16.02 9.53 -47.60
N ALA A 391 17.19 8.89 -47.71
CA ALA A 391 17.44 7.83 -48.68
C ALA A 391 16.93 6.45 -48.23
N ASN A 392 16.57 6.29 -46.95
CA ASN A 392 16.30 5.00 -46.31
C ASN A 392 17.48 4.03 -46.48
N GLU A 393 18.69 4.50 -46.18
CA GLU A 393 19.93 3.73 -46.35
C GLU A 393 20.79 3.78 -45.08
N ILE A 394 21.49 2.69 -44.81
CA ILE A 394 22.55 2.58 -43.81
C ILE A 394 23.86 2.39 -44.55
N THR A 395 24.80 3.33 -44.41
CA THR A 395 26.10 3.29 -45.05
C THR A 395 27.21 3.04 -44.04
N PHE A 396 28.15 2.16 -44.38
CA PHE A 396 29.38 1.91 -43.64
C PHE A 396 30.55 2.60 -44.36
N PRO A 397 30.99 3.82 -43.94
CA PRO A 397 31.78 4.72 -44.80
C PRO A 397 33.17 4.19 -45.23
N ARG A 398 33.68 3.16 -44.56
CA ARG A 398 35.00 2.57 -44.80
C ARG A 398 34.95 1.08 -45.15
N ALA A 399 33.77 0.56 -45.45
CA ALA A 399 33.58 -0.84 -45.78
C ALA A 399 33.77 -1.11 -47.27
N ASN A 400 34.45 -2.21 -47.60
CA ASN A 400 34.42 -2.78 -48.95
C ASN A 400 33.43 -3.96 -49.04
N ARG A 401 33.03 -4.49 -47.88
CA ARG A 401 32.19 -5.66 -47.74
C ARG A 401 31.39 -5.54 -46.45
N ILE A 402 30.13 -5.96 -46.50
CA ILE A 402 29.21 -6.02 -45.37
C ILE A 402 28.72 -7.45 -45.17
N PHE A 403 28.40 -7.80 -43.95
CA PHE A 403 27.93 -9.12 -43.55
C PHE A 403 26.55 -8.95 -42.91
N ILE A 404 25.53 -9.52 -43.56
CA ILE A 404 24.14 -9.47 -43.13
C ILE A 404 23.78 -10.84 -42.56
N CYS A 405 23.19 -10.87 -41.36
CA CYS A 405 22.69 -12.11 -40.79
C CYS A 405 21.45 -12.59 -41.55
N GLN A 406 21.57 -13.72 -42.26
CA GLN A 406 20.48 -14.26 -43.08
C GLN A 406 19.32 -14.86 -42.26
N HIS A 407 19.53 -15.08 -40.96
CA HIS A 407 18.54 -15.70 -40.07
C HIS A 407 17.56 -14.69 -39.47
N CYS A 408 18.06 -13.57 -38.93
CA CYS A 408 17.24 -12.52 -38.33
C CYS A 408 17.00 -11.32 -39.25
N GLN A 409 17.91 -11.04 -40.20
CA GLN A 409 17.90 -9.80 -41.01
C GLN A 409 17.89 -8.51 -40.16
N GLU A 410 18.29 -8.62 -38.88
CA GLU A 410 18.32 -7.54 -37.89
C GLU A 410 19.75 -7.23 -37.41
N PHE A 411 20.77 -7.81 -38.06
CA PHE A 411 22.18 -7.61 -37.71
C PHE A 411 23.04 -7.48 -38.96
N VAL A 412 23.75 -6.37 -39.09
CA VAL A 412 24.65 -6.07 -40.21
C VAL A 412 25.95 -5.49 -39.70
N THR A 413 27.09 -6.05 -40.05
CA THR A 413 28.42 -5.57 -39.63
C THR A 413 29.43 -5.66 -40.78
N THR A 414 30.53 -4.91 -40.73
CA THR A 414 31.67 -5.10 -41.65
C THR A 414 32.70 -6.09 -41.10
N LYS A 415 32.60 -6.49 -39.83
CA LYS A 415 33.56 -7.38 -39.17
C LYS A 415 33.01 -8.80 -39.09
N VAL A 416 33.68 -9.73 -39.78
CA VAL A 416 33.33 -11.17 -39.77
C VAL A 416 33.22 -11.73 -38.35
N GLU A 417 34.12 -11.33 -37.45
CA GLU A 417 34.16 -11.83 -36.08
C GLU A 417 32.91 -11.41 -35.28
N MET A 418 32.36 -10.21 -35.52
CA MET A 418 31.13 -9.77 -34.86
C MET A 418 29.92 -10.56 -35.37
N LEU A 419 29.86 -10.86 -36.68
CA LEU A 419 28.83 -11.74 -37.22
C LEU A 419 28.91 -13.15 -36.61
N LYS A 420 30.12 -13.72 -36.47
CA LYS A 420 30.30 -15.02 -35.81
C LYS A 420 29.79 -14.99 -34.37
N SER A 421 30.16 -13.98 -33.59
CA SER A 421 29.69 -13.82 -32.21
C SER A 421 28.17 -13.74 -32.14
N HIS A 422 27.54 -12.99 -33.05
CA HIS A 422 26.10 -12.90 -33.16
C HIS A 422 25.44 -14.25 -33.51
N LEU A 423 25.98 -14.98 -34.50
CA LEU A 423 25.46 -16.30 -34.91
C LEU A 423 25.57 -17.33 -33.76
N ILE A 424 26.64 -17.29 -32.98
CA ILE A 424 26.82 -18.14 -31.79
C ILE A 424 25.79 -17.78 -30.72
N ALA A 425 25.64 -16.49 -30.41
CA ALA A 425 24.79 -16.01 -29.33
C ALA A 425 23.29 -16.17 -29.63
N SER A 426 22.88 -15.87 -30.86
CA SER A 426 21.46 -15.71 -31.23
C SER A 426 20.91 -16.87 -32.07
N HIS A 427 21.78 -17.64 -32.72
CA HIS A 427 21.37 -18.63 -33.73
C HIS A 427 22.07 -19.99 -33.58
N GLY A 428 22.66 -20.29 -32.42
CA GLY A 428 23.22 -21.61 -32.12
C GLY A 428 24.36 -22.03 -33.04
N ASN A 429 25.21 -21.08 -33.47
CA ASN A 429 26.38 -21.29 -34.31
C ASN A 429 26.05 -21.72 -35.77
N ALA A 430 25.10 -21.02 -36.37
CA ALA A 430 24.73 -21.23 -37.77
C ALA A 430 25.86 -20.86 -38.77
N LEU A 431 25.71 -21.31 -40.02
CA LEU A 431 26.74 -21.18 -41.06
C LEU A 431 26.97 -19.71 -41.47
N LEU A 432 28.24 -19.36 -41.68
CA LEU A 432 28.64 -18.06 -42.20
C LEU A 432 28.24 -17.91 -43.67
N TYR A 433 27.50 -16.86 -43.97
CA TYR A 433 27.20 -16.46 -45.34
C TYR A 433 28.34 -15.61 -45.93
N PRO A 434 28.72 -15.79 -47.20
CA PRO A 434 29.69 -14.91 -47.85
C PRO A 434 29.10 -13.50 -47.94
N GLY A 435 29.63 -12.56 -47.14
CA GLY A 435 29.17 -11.17 -47.12
C GLY A 435 29.06 -10.52 -48.51
N GLU A 436 28.22 -9.51 -48.63
CA GLU A 436 27.91 -8.84 -49.88
C GLU A 436 28.97 -7.79 -50.22
N ARG A 437 29.28 -7.65 -51.52
CA ARG A 437 30.16 -6.57 -52.00
C ARG A 437 29.39 -5.26 -51.95
N GLY A 438 29.91 -4.30 -51.21
CA GLY A 438 29.27 -3.00 -51.02
C GLY A 438 29.39 -2.52 -49.57
N ASN A 439 28.82 -1.34 -49.33
CA ASN A 439 28.86 -0.65 -48.05
C ASN A 439 27.52 -0.02 -47.66
N ILE A 440 26.45 -0.33 -48.40
CA ILE A 440 25.11 0.24 -48.21
C ILE A 440 24.12 -0.91 -47.99
N VAL A 441 23.22 -0.72 -47.02
CA VAL A 441 22.06 -1.58 -46.77
C VAL A 441 20.81 -0.72 -46.74
N GLN A 442 19.69 -1.27 -47.23
CA GLN A 442 18.40 -0.60 -47.12
C GLN A 442 17.95 -0.55 -45.66
N LEU A 443 17.55 0.64 -45.19
CA LEU A 443 16.89 0.83 -43.90
C LEU A 443 15.44 0.36 -44.02
N SER A 444 15.09 -0.72 -43.33
CA SER A 444 13.71 -1.26 -43.29
C SER A 444 13.00 -0.98 -41.97
N SER A 445 13.74 -0.79 -40.89
CA SER A 445 13.21 -0.44 -39.57
C SER A 445 14.09 0.59 -38.88
N ILE A 446 13.45 1.52 -38.17
CA ILE A 446 14.13 2.49 -37.30
C ILE A 446 13.26 2.76 -36.09
N GLN A 447 13.84 2.64 -34.90
CA GLN A 447 13.19 2.91 -33.63
C GLN A 447 14.18 3.66 -32.74
N PHE A 448 13.73 4.73 -32.11
CA PHE A 448 14.58 5.54 -31.24
C PHE A 448 14.32 5.22 -29.78
N ASN A 449 15.29 5.58 -28.93
CA ASN A 449 15.11 5.68 -27.49
C ASN A 449 14.56 4.39 -26.84
N MET A 450 14.92 3.23 -27.37
CA MET A 450 14.67 1.95 -26.71
C MET A 450 15.91 1.54 -25.91
N ASN A 451 15.70 0.85 -24.77
CA ASN A 451 16.79 0.37 -23.94
C ASN A 451 17.50 -0.78 -24.69
N PRO A 452 18.82 -0.71 -24.98
CA PRO A 452 19.51 -1.85 -25.53
C PRO A 452 19.34 -3.00 -24.54
N GLN A 453 18.79 -4.13 -24.97
CA GLN A 453 18.76 -5.31 -24.13
C GLN A 453 20.21 -5.62 -23.76
N GLN A 454 20.60 -5.32 -22.53
CA GLN A 454 21.80 -5.88 -21.95
C GLN A 454 21.61 -7.39 -22.08
N ASN A 455 22.43 -8.02 -22.92
CA ASN A 455 22.50 -9.46 -22.97
C ASN A 455 22.55 -9.95 -21.52
N LYS A 456 21.59 -10.80 -21.15
CA LYS A 456 21.53 -11.51 -19.86
C LYS A 456 22.81 -12.33 -19.70
N ARG A 457 23.87 -11.67 -19.28
CA ARG A 457 25.11 -12.21 -18.76
C ARG A 457 25.56 -11.25 -17.68
N ASP A 458 24.77 -11.22 -16.63
CA ASP A 458 25.19 -11.17 -15.23
C ASP A 458 24.13 -11.90 -14.38
#